data_AF-A0A961QE54-F1
#
_entry.id   AF-A0A961QE54-F1
#
_cell.length_a   1.000
_cell.length_b   1.000
_cell.length_c   1.000
_cell.angle_alpha   90.00
_cell.angle_beta   90.00
_cell.angle_gamma   90.00
#
_symmetry.space_group_name_H-M   'P 1'
#
loop_
_entity.id
_entity.type
_entity.pdbx_description
1 polymer ?
#
loop_
_entity_poly.entity_id
_entity_poly.type
_entity_poly.pdbx_seq_one_letter_code
_entity_poly.pdbx_strand_id
1 'polypeptide(L)'
;MRRLLSVFLLGLLIAAPALAQSPVTECDRLAGLRYAPRVPGAPGAEYIPEPALAIAACEAESARSPDDAYLRLQLGRAYLAGDRTDPRVARLYASAIGALPALARLRLGTLYDHGWAGLKHDQHRALALYSEACAMVGLPGALVGCNNVALLLFDLGDAAQFPRAMGMLESGCSAGDSYSCENFGYEFETGRHVARDLPRAVAIYRRACDAGSPLGCSNLGNALSRGFDGPVDLPGAVPLFRRACDMGEMYGCANLGWALWQGWDGPPDAAAARPLFERACQAEVAYGCGNLGDLYHDGAGVAQDRRESARLYTLGCDGGDAWSCFILGEQLLAGDGIAADPVRGRALIRQGCDLGETDACTRADELR
;
A
#
# COMPACT_ATOMS: atom_id res chain seq x y z
N MET A 1 -2.73 -48.81 45.66
CA MET A 1 -1.53 -48.90 44.82
C MET A 1 -1.79 -48.15 43.51
N ARG A 2 -1.16 -46.98 43.36
CA ARG A 2 -1.22 -46.11 42.19
C ARG A 2 -0.55 -46.79 41.00
N ARG A 3 -1.14 -46.72 39.80
CA ARG A 3 -0.39 -46.86 38.53
C ARG A 3 -0.70 -45.63 37.68
N LEU A 4 0.27 -44.72 37.65
CA LEU A 4 0.36 -43.59 36.75
C LEU A 4 0.60 -44.13 35.34
N LEU A 5 -0.29 -43.82 34.39
CA LEU A 5 0.00 -43.90 32.97
C LEU A 5 0.67 -42.57 32.57
N SER A 6 1.99 -42.61 32.44
CA SER A 6 2.77 -41.53 31.84
C SER A 6 2.52 -41.51 30.34
N VAL A 7 1.68 -40.58 29.88
CA VAL A 7 1.58 -40.21 28.47
C VAL A 7 2.84 -39.40 28.14
N PHE A 8 3.77 -40.00 27.40
CA PHE A 8 4.85 -39.28 26.75
C PHE A 8 4.23 -38.37 25.68
N LEU A 9 4.08 -37.09 26.02
CA LEU A 9 3.91 -36.03 25.02
C LEU A 9 5.23 -35.93 24.25
N LEU A 10 5.34 -36.67 23.14
CA LEU A 10 6.32 -36.34 22.10
C LEU A 10 5.83 -35.04 21.46
N GLY A 11 6.24 -33.91 22.03
CA GLY A 11 6.11 -32.63 21.37
C GLY A 11 6.91 -32.68 20.07
N LEU A 12 6.21 -32.67 18.93
CA LEU A 12 6.82 -32.30 17.66
C LEU A 12 7.31 -30.85 17.80
N LEU A 13 8.57 -30.68 18.19
CA LEU A 13 9.34 -29.49 17.89
C LEU A 13 9.45 -29.41 16.37
N ILE A 14 8.51 -28.71 15.74
CA ILE A 14 8.62 -28.29 14.34
C ILE A 14 9.90 -27.48 14.25
N ALA A 15 10.89 -28.02 13.56
CA ALA A 15 12.19 -27.40 13.41
C ALA A 15 12.03 -26.08 12.64
N ALA A 16 12.08 -24.96 13.36
CA ALA A 16 12.28 -23.64 12.80
C ALA A 16 13.63 -22.97 13.20
N PRO A 17 14.84 -23.59 13.05
CA PRO A 17 16.08 -22.90 13.39
C PRO A 17 16.91 -22.38 12.20
N ALA A 18 16.87 -23.00 11.02
CA ALA A 18 17.88 -22.72 9.99
C ALA A 18 17.76 -21.32 9.35
N LEU A 19 16.55 -20.87 9.05
CA LEU A 19 16.32 -19.55 8.44
C LEU A 19 16.39 -18.41 9.45
N ALA A 20 16.03 -18.67 10.72
CA ALA A 20 16.14 -17.69 11.80
C ALA A 20 17.60 -17.35 12.18
N GLN A 21 18.57 -18.18 11.78
CA GLN A 21 20.00 -18.01 12.04
C GLN A 21 20.79 -17.55 10.80
N SER A 22 20.14 -17.43 9.65
CA SER A 22 20.78 -16.97 8.42
C SER A 22 21.03 -15.46 8.47
N PRO A 23 22.18 -14.94 8.01
CA PRO A 23 22.40 -13.50 7.94
C PRO A 23 21.43 -12.88 6.92
N VAL A 24 20.99 -11.65 7.20
CA VAL A 24 20.25 -10.82 6.23
C VAL A 24 21.19 -10.50 5.07
N THR A 25 20.80 -10.90 3.87
CA THR A 25 21.56 -10.70 2.63
C THR A 25 21.10 -9.45 1.90
N GLU A 26 21.85 -9.07 0.87
CA GLU A 26 21.43 -7.96 0.01
C GLU A 26 20.17 -8.31 -0.81
N CYS A 27 20.00 -9.58 -1.21
CA CYS A 27 18.75 -10.05 -1.83
C CYS A 27 17.55 -9.90 -0.88
N ASP A 28 17.73 -10.17 0.43
CA ASP A 28 16.67 -9.96 1.43
C ASP A 28 16.28 -8.49 1.58
N ARG A 29 17.21 -7.56 1.39
CA ARG A 29 16.92 -6.12 1.44
C ARG A 29 16.23 -5.65 0.16
N LEU A 30 16.80 -5.98 -0.99
CA LEU A 30 16.39 -5.42 -2.28
C LEU A 30 15.15 -6.11 -2.89
N ALA A 31 14.95 -7.40 -2.61
CA ALA A 31 13.86 -8.20 -3.19
C ALA A 31 13.10 -9.04 -2.14
N GLY A 32 13.38 -8.86 -0.85
CA GLY A 32 12.73 -9.57 0.24
C GLY A 32 11.26 -9.21 0.41
N LEU A 33 10.47 -10.17 0.92
CA LEU A 33 9.05 -10.02 1.20
C LEU A 33 8.84 -9.36 2.58
N ARG A 34 8.34 -8.13 2.64
CA ARG A 34 8.16 -7.42 3.93
C ARG A 34 7.23 -8.14 4.92
N TYR A 35 6.11 -8.66 4.43
CA TYR A 35 5.10 -9.34 5.26
C TYR A 35 5.44 -10.81 5.57
N ALA A 36 6.48 -11.36 4.94
CA ALA A 36 6.90 -12.74 5.11
C ALA A 36 8.41 -12.86 4.86
N PRO A 37 9.25 -12.22 5.70
CA PRO A 37 10.67 -12.14 5.42
C PRO A 37 11.33 -13.50 5.60
N ARG A 38 12.30 -13.81 4.73
CA ARG A 38 13.10 -15.05 4.81
C ARG A 38 13.87 -15.14 6.13
N VAL A 39 14.44 -14.01 6.56
CA VAL A 39 15.10 -13.83 7.84
C VAL A 39 14.25 -12.90 8.71
N PRO A 40 13.85 -13.30 9.93
CA PRO A 40 13.05 -12.45 10.81
C PRO A 40 13.67 -11.06 11.00
N GLY A 41 12.87 -10.00 10.83
CA GLY A 41 13.32 -8.62 10.95
C GLY A 41 14.08 -8.07 9.73
N ALA A 42 14.28 -8.86 8.66
CA ALA A 42 14.79 -8.31 7.41
C ALA A 42 13.81 -7.27 6.84
N PRO A 43 14.31 -6.12 6.35
CA PRO A 43 13.46 -5.01 5.94
C PRO A 43 12.58 -5.35 4.73
N GLY A 44 13.11 -6.12 3.77
CA GLY A 44 12.44 -6.40 2.50
C GLY A 44 12.19 -5.14 1.66
N ALA A 45 11.49 -5.33 0.55
CA ALA A 45 11.11 -4.26 -0.38
C ALA A 45 9.67 -4.47 -0.87
N GLU A 46 8.87 -3.40 -0.87
CA GLU A 46 7.53 -3.41 -1.49
C GLU A 46 7.66 -3.36 -3.00
N TYR A 47 8.35 -2.33 -3.47
CA TYR A 47 8.76 -2.11 -4.84
C TYR A 47 10.28 -2.29 -4.98
N ILE A 48 10.74 -2.69 -6.18
CA ILE A 48 12.16 -2.90 -6.48
C ILE A 48 12.60 -1.79 -7.44
N PRO A 49 13.15 -0.67 -6.94
CA PRO A 49 13.50 0.49 -7.76
C PRO A 49 14.74 0.27 -8.62
N GLU A 50 15.63 -0.64 -8.19
CA GLU A 50 16.85 -0.99 -8.92
C GLU A 50 16.85 -2.49 -9.30
N PRO A 51 16.06 -2.91 -10.31
CA PRO A 51 15.93 -4.32 -10.64
C PRO A 51 17.25 -5.01 -10.99
N ALA A 52 18.16 -4.33 -11.70
CA ALA A 52 19.45 -4.90 -12.07
C ALA A 52 20.32 -5.25 -10.85
N LEU A 53 20.34 -4.37 -9.84
CA LEU A 53 21.06 -4.61 -8.59
C LEU A 53 20.43 -5.75 -7.80
N ALA A 54 19.09 -5.76 -7.69
CA ALA A 54 18.35 -6.81 -7.02
C ALA A 54 18.54 -8.19 -7.68
N ILE A 55 18.52 -8.25 -9.02
CA ILE A 55 18.76 -9.47 -9.79
C ILE A 55 20.16 -10.01 -9.48
N ALA A 56 21.19 -9.18 -9.60
CA ALA A 56 22.58 -9.60 -9.36
C ALA A 56 22.77 -10.12 -7.92
N ALA A 57 22.20 -9.43 -6.93
CA ALA A 57 22.25 -9.84 -5.53
C ALA A 57 21.55 -11.19 -5.30
N CYS A 58 20.36 -11.37 -5.88
CA CYS A 58 19.57 -12.59 -5.71
C CYS A 58 20.12 -13.78 -6.50
N GLU A 59 20.70 -13.59 -7.68
CA GLU A 59 21.39 -14.64 -8.42
C GLU A 59 22.62 -15.13 -7.65
N ALA A 60 23.44 -14.22 -7.13
CA ALA A 60 24.63 -14.55 -6.35
C ALA A 60 24.28 -15.37 -5.09
N GLU A 61 23.22 -14.97 -4.37
CA GLU A 61 22.81 -15.66 -3.15
C GLU A 61 22.11 -16.99 -3.47
N SER A 62 21.27 -17.05 -4.51
CA SER A 62 20.64 -18.30 -4.97
C SER A 62 21.68 -19.31 -5.43
N ALA A 63 22.80 -18.88 -6.01
CA ALA A 63 23.90 -19.77 -6.41
C ALA A 63 24.63 -20.38 -5.21
N ARG A 64 24.71 -19.67 -4.08
CA ARG A 64 25.30 -20.17 -2.82
C ARG A 64 24.36 -21.09 -2.06
N SER A 65 23.05 -20.88 -2.21
CA SER A 65 21.99 -21.57 -1.47
C SER A 65 20.88 -22.08 -2.40
N PRO A 66 21.18 -23.00 -3.34
CA PRO A 66 20.26 -23.38 -4.43
C PRO A 66 18.97 -24.06 -3.97
N ASP A 67 18.98 -24.64 -2.76
CA ASP A 67 17.83 -25.32 -2.16
C ASP A 67 16.89 -24.38 -1.41
N ASP A 68 17.29 -23.13 -1.14
CA ASP A 68 16.47 -22.15 -0.41
C ASP A 68 15.30 -21.67 -1.30
N ALA A 69 14.10 -22.13 -0.95
CA ALA A 69 12.88 -21.80 -1.67
C ALA A 69 12.49 -20.32 -1.55
N TYR A 70 12.88 -19.62 -0.48
CA TYR A 70 12.60 -18.20 -0.33
C TYR A 70 13.43 -17.38 -1.32
N LEU A 71 14.70 -17.74 -1.52
CA LEU A 71 15.55 -17.09 -2.52
C LEU A 71 14.99 -17.27 -3.93
N ARG A 72 14.37 -18.42 -4.23
CA ARG A 72 13.63 -18.60 -5.51
C ARG A 72 12.48 -17.61 -5.66
N LEU A 73 11.72 -17.34 -4.59
CA LEU A 73 10.66 -16.34 -4.62
C LEU A 73 11.23 -14.91 -4.77
N GLN A 74 12.29 -14.57 -4.04
CA GLN A 74 12.92 -13.25 -4.12
C GLN A 74 13.56 -12.99 -5.49
N LEU A 75 14.27 -13.98 -6.04
CA LEU A 75 14.83 -13.92 -7.39
C LEU A 75 13.73 -13.77 -8.45
N GLY A 76 12.61 -14.50 -8.30
CA GLY A 76 11.45 -14.33 -9.17
C GLY A 76 10.88 -12.91 -9.11
N ARG A 77 10.83 -12.29 -7.94
CA ARG A 77 10.42 -10.88 -7.80
C ARG A 77 11.39 -9.93 -8.48
N ALA A 78 12.69 -10.14 -8.31
CA ALA A 78 13.72 -9.32 -8.93
C ALA A 78 13.67 -9.38 -10.46
N TYR A 79 13.56 -10.58 -11.04
CA TYR A 79 13.37 -10.75 -12.49
C TYR A 79 12.07 -10.09 -12.97
N LEU A 80 10.96 -10.29 -12.27
CA LEU A 80 9.68 -9.70 -12.64
C LEU A 80 9.70 -8.16 -12.63
N ALA A 81 10.46 -7.57 -11.71
CA ALA A 81 10.66 -6.12 -11.65
C ALA A 81 11.51 -5.59 -12.82
N GLY A 82 12.47 -6.36 -13.30
CA GLY A 82 13.30 -5.99 -14.46
C GLY A 82 12.61 -6.23 -15.80
N ASP A 83 11.86 -7.32 -15.91
CA ASP A 83 11.11 -7.71 -17.10
C ASP A 83 9.85 -8.51 -16.69
N ARG A 84 8.68 -7.87 -16.84
CA ARG A 84 7.38 -8.50 -16.53
C ARG A 84 7.05 -9.69 -17.42
N THR A 85 7.75 -9.87 -18.54
CA THR A 85 7.51 -10.96 -19.49
C THR A 85 8.42 -12.17 -19.27
N ASP A 86 9.39 -12.09 -18.35
CA ASP A 86 10.40 -13.15 -18.17
C ASP A 86 9.77 -14.49 -17.73
N PRO A 87 9.82 -15.53 -18.58
CA PRO A 87 9.16 -16.81 -18.31
C PRO A 87 9.86 -17.63 -17.21
N ARG A 88 11.07 -17.23 -16.77
CA ARG A 88 11.77 -17.87 -15.64
C ARG A 88 11.00 -17.66 -14.34
N VAL A 89 10.29 -16.54 -14.18
CA VAL A 89 9.58 -16.19 -12.94
C VAL A 89 8.53 -17.24 -12.59
N ALA A 90 7.69 -17.65 -13.55
CA ALA A 90 6.66 -18.65 -13.33
C ALA A 90 7.25 -20.01 -12.87
N ARG A 91 8.39 -20.41 -13.44
CA ARG A 91 9.10 -21.64 -13.05
C ARG A 91 9.66 -21.56 -11.64
N LEU A 92 10.25 -20.42 -11.28
CA LEU A 92 10.76 -20.18 -9.92
C LEU A 92 9.64 -20.30 -8.88
N TYR A 93 8.52 -19.61 -9.09
CA TYR A 93 7.38 -19.68 -8.18
C TYR A 93 6.79 -21.09 -8.11
N ALA A 94 6.58 -21.77 -9.25
CA ALA A 94 6.08 -23.13 -9.26
C ALA A 94 7.00 -24.11 -8.50
N SER A 95 8.32 -23.99 -8.64
CA SER A 95 9.29 -24.84 -7.95
C SER A 95 9.31 -24.63 -6.42
N ALA A 96 8.86 -23.47 -5.94
CA ALA A 96 8.79 -23.16 -4.51
C ALA A 96 7.54 -23.73 -3.82
N ILE A 97 6.56 -24.24 -4.57
CA ILE A 97 5.26 -24.73 -4.03
C ILE A 97 5.44 -25.82 -2.96
N GLY A 98 6.42 -26.70 -3.11
CA GLY A 98 6.64 -27.79 -2.14
C GLY A 98 7.09 -27.30 -0.76
N ALA A 99 7.91 -26.23 -0.72
CA ALA A 99 8.51 -25.72 0.50
C ALA A 99 7.77 -24.51 1.08
N LEU A 100 7.15 -23.68 0.22
CA LEU A 100 6.44 -22.46 0.58
C LEU A 100 5.04 -22.44 -0.05
N PRO A 101 4.15 -23.38 0.34
CA PRO A 101 2.96 -23.70 -0.43
C PRO A 101 1.96 -22.53 -0.55
N ALA A 102 1.81 -21.71 0.50
CA ALA A 102 0.92 -20.54 0.45
C ALA A 102 1.55 -19.38 -0.34
N LEU A 103 2.77 -18.95 0.00
CA LEU A 103 3.47 -17.85 -0.68
C LEU A 103 3.67 -18.11 -2.18
N ALA A 104 4.09 -19.32 -2.55
CA ALA A 104 4.35 -19.67 -3.95
C ALA A 104 3.06 -19.63 -4.79
N ARG A 105 1.94 -20.13 -4.23
CA ARG A 105 0.63 -20.07 -4.87
C ARG A 105 0.11 -18.65 -4.99
N LEU A 106 0.23 -17.86 -3.93
CA LEU A 106 -0.08 -16.42 -3.96
C LEU A 106 0.67 -15.74 -5.10
N ARG A 107 1.99 -15.95 -5.20
CA ARG A 107 2.82 -15.33 -6.23
C ARG A 107 2.51 -15.82 -7.64
N LEU A 108 2.28 -17.12 -7.82
CA LEU A 108 1.86 -17.68 -9.10
C LEU A 108 0.46 -17.19 -9.51
N GLY A 109 -0.46 -17.05 -8.55
CA GLY A 109 -1.79 -16.48 -8.75
C GLY A 109 -1.69 -15.07 -9.33
N THR A 110 -0.82 -14.22 -8.76
CA THR A 110 -0.56 -12.87 -9.28
C THR A 110 -0.09 -12.85 -10.73
N LEU A 111 0.72 -13.84 -11.16
CA LEU A 111 1.16 -13.92 -12.55
C LEU A 111 0.01 -14.22 -13.51
N TYR A 112 -0.89 -15.15 -13.15
CA TYR A 112 -2.08 -15.44 -13.96
C TYR A 112 -3.07 -14.27 -13.95
N ASP A 113 -3.24 -13.63 -12.80
CA ASP A 113 -4.12 -12.48 -12.62
C ASP A 113 -3.74 -11.29 -13.50
N HIS A 114 -2.44 -11.12 -13.81
CA HIS A 114 -1.97 -10.02 -14.65
C HIS A 114 -1.49 -10.44 -16.04
N GLY A 115 -1.44 -11.75 -16.33
CA GLY A 115 -0.84 -12.26 -17.57
C GLY A 115 0.66 -11.95 -17.69
N TRP A 116 1.40 -12.07 -16.58
CA TRP A 116 2.85 -11.83 -16.53
C TRP A 116 3.66 -13.12 -16.70
N ALA A 117 4.99 -12.97 -16.83
CA ALA A 117 5.96 -14.06 -16.94
C ALA A 117 5.65 -15.03 -18.10
N GLY A 118 5.17 -14.48 -19.23
CA GLY A 118 4.78 -15.25 -20.41
C GLY A 118 3.50 -16.08 -20.23
N LEU A 119 2.76 -15.91 -19.12
CA LEU A 119 1.46 -16.53 -18.91
C LEU A 119 0.36 -15.66 -19.53
N LYS A 120 -0.73 -16.31 -19.97
CA LYS A 120 -1.94 -15.58 -20.36
C LYS A 120 -2.67 -15.11 -19.11
N HIS A 121 -3.31 -13.96 -19.21
CA HIS A 121 -4.26 -13.48 -18.21
C HIS A 121 -5.38 -14.52 -18.04
N ASP A 122 -5.54 -15.03 -16.82
CA ASP A 122 -6.51 -16.09 -16.47
C ASP A 122 -6.93 -15.94 -15.00
N GLN A 123 -8.03 -15.21 -14.81
CA GLN A 123 -8.57 -14.94 -13.48
C GLN A 123 -9.13 -16.19 -12.80
N HIS A 124 -9.61 -17.19 -13.55
CA HIS A 124 -10.08 -18.44 -12.94
C HIS A 124 -8.92 -19.24 -12.35
N ARG A 125 -7.78 -19.30 -13.06
CA ARG A 125 -6.55 -19.92 -12.57
C ARG A 125 -5.98 -19.16 -11.38
N ALA A 126 -5.97 -17.83 -11.43
CA ALA A 126 -5.55 -16.98 -10.32
C ALA A 126 -6.43 -17.22 -9.07
N LEU A 127 -7.75 -17.23 -9.24
CA LEU A 127 -8.71 -17.48 -8.16
C LEU A 127 -8.50 -18.84 -7.50
N ALA A 128 -8.23 -19.89 -8.29
CA ALA A 128 -7.91 -21.21 -7.77
C ALA A 128 -6.64 -21.19 -6.89
N LEU A 129 -5.56 -20.59 -7.39
CA LEU A 129 -4.30 -20.48 -6.65
C LEU A 129 -4.42 -19.63 -5.38
N TYR A 130 -5.12 -18.49 -5.45
CA TYR A 130 -5.41 -17.66 -4.29
C TYR A 130 -6.27 -18.40 -3.27
N SER A 131 -7.28 -19.17 -3.72
CA SER A 131 -8.14 -19.97 -2.85
C SER A 131 -7.36 -21.10 -2.16
N GLU A 132 -6.49 -21.78 -2.88
CA GLU A 132 -5.59 -22.78 -2.30
C GLU A 132 -4.64 -22.17 -1.26
N ALA A 133 -4.08 -20.99 -1.54
CA ALA A 133 -3.23 -20.28 -0.56
C ALA A 133 -4.03 -19.84 0.67
N CYS A 134 -5.23 -19.29 0.48
CA CYS A 134 -6.13 -18.85 1.55
C CYS A 134 -6.52 -20.01 2.49
N ALA A 135 -6.73 -21.21 1.95
CA ALA A 135 -7.04 -22.40 2.74
C ALA A 135 -5.90 -22.84 3.69
N MET A 136 -4.70 -22.29 3.56
CA MET A 136 -3.52 -22.63 4.37
C MET A 136 -3.31 -21.66 5.53
N VAL A 137 -4.38 -21.34 6.26
CA VAL A 137 -4.36 -20.41 7.41
C VAL A 137 -3.24 -20.75 8.38
N GLY A 138 -2.49 -19.73 8.80
CA GLY A 138 -1.31 -19.88 9.67
C GLY A 138 0.02 -19.99 8.93
N LEU A 139 0.01 -20.20 7.60
CA LEU A 139 1.23 -20.08 6.78
C LEU A 139 1.41 -18.65 6.27
N PRO A 140 2.67 -18.17 6.10
CA PRO A 140 2.95 -16.89 5.48
C PRO A 140 2.26 -16.75 4.11
N GLY A 141 1.65 -15.59 3.86
CA GLY A 141 0.94 -15.29 2.62
C GLY A 141 -0.49 -15.85 2.50
N ALA A 142 -0.96 -16.69 3.42
CA ALA A 142 -2.32 -17.25 3.35
C ALA A 142 -3.40 -16.14 3.45
N LEU A 143 -3.25 -15.22 4.41
CA LEU A 143 -4.21 -14.12 4.60
C LEU A 143 -4.25 -13.17 3.38
N VAL A 144 -3.09 -12.88 2.80
CA VAL A 144 -2.99 -12.11 1.54
C VAL A 144 -3.70 -12.87 0.40
N GLY A 145 -3.61 -14.20 0.38
CA GLY A 145 -4.38 -15.05 -0.52
C GLY A 145 -5.89 -14.85 -0.35
N CYS A 146 -6.39 -14.80 0.88
CA CYS A 146 -7.82 -14.57 1.15
C CYS A 146 -8.28 -13.18 0.68
N ASN A 147 -7.48 -12.14 0.94
CA ASN A 147 -7.72 -10.80 0.40
C ASN A 147 -7.84 -10.83 -1.14
N ASN A 148 -6.89 -11.48 -1.81
CA ASN A 148 -6.89 -11.55 -3.27
C ASN A 148 -8.04 -12.39 -3.84
N VAL A 149 -8.50 -13.43 -3.13
CA VAL A 149 -9.75 -14.12 -3.49
C VAL A 149 -10.92 -13.14 -3.49
N ALA A 150 -11.06 -12.32 -2.44
CA ALA A 150 -12.17 -11.38 -2.35
C ALA A 150 -12.14 -10.35 -3.49
N LEU A 151 -10.98 -9.71 -3.70
CA LEU A 151 -10.81 -8.70 -4.76
C LEU A 151 -11.12 -9.27 -6.14
N LEU A 152 -10.65 -10.48 -6.43
CA LEU A 152 -10.89 -11.11 -7.73
C LEU A 152 -12.35 -11.55 -7.91
N LEU A 153 -13.03 -11.96 -6.83
CA LEU A 153 -14.46 -12.23 -6.88
C LEU A 153 -15.29 -10.97 -7.16
N PHE A 154 -14.88 -9.81 -6.65
CA PHE A 154 -15.50 -8.53 -7.01
C PHE A 154 -15.25 -8.16 -8.46
N ASP A 155 -14.01 -8.29 -8.94
CA ASP A 155 -13.63 -7.94 -10.31
C ASP A 155 -14.33 -8.81 -11.38
N LEU A 156 -14.51 -10.10 -11.08
CA LEU A 156 -15.29 -11.00 -11.94
C LEU A 156 -16.77 -10.60 -12.05
N GLY A 157 -17.28 -9.76 -11.15
CA GLY A 157 -18.61 -9.13 -11.26
C GLY A 157 -19.81 -10.05 -11.06
N ASP A 158 -19.62 -11.31 -10.68
CA ASP A 158 -20.73 -12.21 -10.33
C ASP A 158 -21.26 -11.85 -8.94
N ALA A 159 -22.37 -11.10 -8.91
CA ALA A 159 -23.01 -10.67 -7.68
C ALA A 159 -23.39 -11.82 -6.73
N ALA A 160 -23.57 -13.05 -7.24
CA ALA A 160 -23.81 -14.21 -6.39
C ALA A 160 -22.60 -14.57 -5.50
N GLN A 161 -21.40 -14.12 -5.87
CA GLN A 161 -20.17 -14.33 -5.11
C GLN A 161 -19.84 -13.22 -4.12
N PHE A 162 -20.50 -12.06 -4.18
CA PHE A 162 -20.19 -10.93 -3.27
C PHE A 162 -20.29 -11.30 -1.78
N PRO A 163 -21.29 -12.08 -1.32
CA PRO A 163 -21.31 -12.53 0.07
C PRO A 163 -20.09 -13.36 0.46
N ARG A 164 -19.58 -14.19 -0.45
CA ARG A 164 -18.36 -14.98 -0.25
C ARG A 164 -17.13 -14.07 -0.20
N ALA A 165 -17.02 -13.10 -1.11
CA ALA A 165 -15.93 -12.13 -1.11
C ALA A 165 -15.89 -11.32 0.20
N MET A 166 -17.06 -10.84 0.66
CA MET A 166 -17.18 -10.15 1.94
C MET A 166 -16.79 -11.02 3.13
N GLY A 167 -17.18 -12.31 3.14
CA GLY A 167 -16.77 -13.25 4.16
C GLY A 167 -15.25 -13.49 4.21
N MET A 168 -14.58 -13.46 3.05
CA MET A 168 -13.12 -13.56 2.98
C MET A 168 -12.44 -12.33 3.57
N LEU A 169 -12.90 -11.12 3.24
CA LEU A 169 -12.38 -9.88 3.82
C LEU A 169 -12.61 -9.80 5.32
N GLU A 170 -13.81 -10.18 5.79
CA GLU A 170 -14.13 -10.21 7.21
C GLU A 170 -13.22 -11.18 7.99
N SER A 171 -13.01 -12.38 7.44
CA SER A 171 -12.13 -13.38 8.05
C SER A 171 -10.67 -12.91 8.08
N GLY A 172 -10.17 -12.34 6.97
CA GLY A 172 -8.81 -11.81 6.92
C GLY A 172 -8.61 -10.66 7.91
N CYS A 173 -9.58 -9.75 7.96
CA CYS A 173 -9.56 -8.63 8.92
C CYS A 173 -9.56 -9.13 10.37
N SER A 174 -10.41 -10.10 10.69
CA SER A 174 -10.49 -10.69 12.03
C SER A 174 -9.21 -11.41 12.44
N ALA A 175 -8.43 -11.89 11.47
CA ALA A 175 -7.12 -12.50 11.66
C ALA A 175 -5.96 -11.48 11.72
N GLY A 176 -6.26 -10.18 11.66
CA GLY A 176 -5.27 -9.10 11.75
C GLY A 176 -4.62 -8.68 10.43
N ASP A 177 -5.12 -9.15 9.28
CA ASP A 177 -4.64 -8.67 7.98
C ASP A 177 -5.15 -7.26 7.68
N SER A 178 -4.24 -6.30 7.60
CA SER A 178 -4.58 -4.88 7.44
C SER A 178 -5.28 -4.59 6.11
N TYR A 179 -4.82 -5.22 5.03
CA TYR A 179 -5.42 -5.04 3.70
C TYR A 179 -6.85 -5.56 3.65
N SER A 180 -7.10 -6.71 4.27
CA SER A 180 -8.46 -7.26 4.38
C SER A 180 -9.37 -6.33 5.19
N CYS A 181 -8.89 -5.77 6.31
CA CYS A 181 -9.68 -4.81 7.09
C CYS A 181 -10.00 -3.52 6.32
N GLU A 182 -9.02 -2.99 5.59
CA GLU A 182 -9.20 -1.82 4.75
C GLU A 182 -10.27 -2.07 3.69
N ASN A 183 -10.09 -3.11 2.88
CA ASN A 183 -11.03 -3.47 1.83
C ASN A 183 -12.42 -3.76 2.42
N PHE A 184 -12.50 -4.42 3.57
CA PHE A 184 -13.79 -4.71 4.22
C PHE A 184 -14.54 -3.44 4.63
N GLY A 185 -13.83 -2.48 5.24
CA GLY A 185 -14.43 -1.19 5.61
C GLY A 185 -14.81 -0.37 4.38
N TYR A 186 -13.96 -0.37 3.36
CA TYR A 186 -14.16 0.37 2.11
C TYR A 186 -15.41 -0.08 1.34
N GLU A 187 -15.72 -1.37 1.36
CA GLU A 187 -16.95 -1.91 0.76
C GLU A 187 -18.21 -1.32 1.41
N PHE A 188 -18.23 -1.16 2.73
CA PHE A 188 -19.33 -0.48 3.43
C PHE A 188 -19.29 1.05 3.27
N GLU A 189 -18.10 1.64 3.17
CA GLU A 189 -17.93 3.08 2.96
C GLU A 189 -18.52 3.52 1.61
N THR A 190 -18.19 2.78 0.56
CA THR A 190 -18.57 3.11 -0.82
C THR A 190 -19.91 2.53 -1.23
N GLY A 191 -20.29 1.38 -0.66
CA GLY A 191 -21.50 0.65 -1.04
C GLY A 191 -21.44 0.07 -2.46
N ARG A 192 -20.24 -0.30 -2.94
CA ARG A 192 -20.04 -0.78 -4.31
C ARG A 192 -20.65 -2.16 -4.54
N HIS A 193 -20.38 -3.11 -3.64
CA HIS A 193 -20.87 -4.49 -3.74
C HIS A 193 -21.84 -4.88 -2.61
N VAL A 194 -21.96 -4.02 -1.60
CA VAL A 194 -22.89 -4.18 -0.47
C VAL A 194 -23.66 -2.88 -0.24
N ALA A 195 -24.74 -2.92 0.54
CA ALA A 195 -25.42 -1.69 0.95
C ALA A 195 -24.45 -0.80 1.73
N ARG A 196 -24.38 0.48 1.34
CA ARG A 196 -23.54 1.48 2.01
C ARG A 196 -23.95 1.62 3.48
N ASP A 197 -22.97 1.53 4.37
CA ASP A 197 -23.15 1.57 5.83
C ASP A 197 -21.91 2.23 6.48
N LEU A 198 -21.95 3.56 6.57
CA LEU A 198 -20.83 4.35 7.09
C LEU A 198 -20.52 4.06 8.57
N PRO A 199 -21.51 3.94 9.49
CA PRO A 199 -21.26 3.50 10.86
C PRO A 199 -20.55 2.15 10.95
N ARG A 200 -20.95 1.19 10.11
CA ARG A 200 -20.28 -0.11 10.07
C ARG A 200 -18.85 -0.02 9.55
N ALA A 201 -18.59 0.79 8.52
CA ALA A 201 -17.23 1.07 8.06
C ALA A 201 -16.35 1.64 9.19
N VAL A 202 -16.87 2.61 9.94
CA VAL A 202 -16.20 3.19 11.13
C VAL A 202 -15.89 2.12 12.17
N ALA A 203 -16.84 1.24 12.49
CA ALA A 203 -16.60 0.15 13.44
C ALA A 203 -15.49 -0.81 12.96
N ILE A 204 -15.44 -1.11 11.66
CA ILE A 204 -14.39 -1.95 11.06
C ILE A 204 -13.02 -1.27 11.14
N TYR A 205 -12.93 -0.01 10.72
CA TYR A 205 -11.68 0.77 10.79
C TYR A 205 -11.18 0.91 12.23
N ARG A 206 -12.09 1.07 13.19
CA ARG A 206 -11.74 1.11 14.61
C ARG A 206 -11.13 -0.19 15.10
N ARG A 207 -11.74 -1.34 14.80
CA ARG A 207 -11.14 -2.64 15.13
C ARG A 207 -9.77 -2.81 14.49
N ALA A 208 -9.59 -2.39 13.24
CA ALA A 208 -8.32 -2.45 12.55
C ALA A 208 -7.26 -1.58 13.24
N CYS A 209 -7.60 -0.33 13.57
CA CYS A 209 -6.72 0.58 14.30
C CYS A 209 -6.36 0.01 15.69
N ASP A 210 -7.34 -0.50 16.44
CA ASP A 210 -7.12 -1.10 17.76
C ASP A 210 -6.19 -2.32 17.70
N ALA A 211 -6.27 -3.12 16.62
CA ALA A 211 -5.36 -4.22 16.33
C ALA A 211 -3.95 -3.77 15.88
N GLY A 212 -3.68 -2.47 15.81
CA GLY A 212 -2.39 -1.92 15.43
C GLY A 212 -2.21 -1.73 13.93
N SER A 213 -3.29 -1.70 13.14
CA SER A 213 -3.21 -1.39 11.70
C SER A 213 -2.97 0.11 11.49
N PRO A 214 -1.83 0.53 10.90
CA PRO A 214 -1.60 1.92 10.53
C PRO A 214 -2.71 2.48 9.61
N LEU A 215 -3.06 1.74 8.56
CA LEU A 215 -4.10 2.11 7.61
C LEU A 215 -5.48 2.17 8.26
N GLY A 216 -5.79 1.22 9.16
CA GLY A 216 -7.01 1.26 9.96
C GLY A 216 -7.15 2.55 10.78
N CYS A 217 -6.05 3.05 11.35
CA CYS A 217 -6.04 4.31 12.08
C CYS A 217 -6.23 5.52 11.14
N SER A 218 -5.55 5.56 10.00
CA SER A 218 -5.75 6.61 8.99
C SER A 218 -7.21 6.63 8.48
N ASN A 219 -7.78 5.47 8.17
CA ASN A 219 -9.16 5.39 7.68
C ASN A 219 -10.18 5.76 8.75
N LEU A 220 -9.95 5.40 10.01
CA LEU A 220 -10.80 5.86 11.11
C LEU A 220 -10.71 7.39 11.26
N GLY A 221 -9.51 7.97 11.22
CA GLY A 221 -9.31 9.42 11.29
C GLY A 221 -10.04 10.15 10.17
N ASN A 222 -9.92 9.65 8.93
CA ASN A 222 -10.67 10.17 7.79
C ASN A 222 -12.19 10.08 8.00
N ALA A 223 -12.68 8.94 8.48
CA ALA A 223 -14.09 8.73 8.72
C ALA A 223 -14.66 9.68 9.79
N LEU A 224 -13.90 9.95 10.87
CA LEU A 224 -14.27 10.95 11.89
C LEU A 224 -14.29 12.37 11.31
N SER A 225 -13.27 12.73 10.52
CA SER A 225 -13.19 14.06 9.89
C SER A 225 -14.33 14.35 8.91
N ARG A 226 -14.99 13.29 8.41
CA ARG A 226 -16.13 13.36 7.48
C ARG A 226 -17.48 13.10 8.15
N GLY A 227 -17.53 12.79 9.45
CA GLY A 227 -18.77 12.51 10.18
C GLY A 227 -19.47 11.22 9.72
N PHE A 228 -18.73 10.16 9.43
CA PHE A 228 -19.30 8.89 8.93
C PHE A 228 -20.14 8.13 9.97
N ASP A 229 -19.92 8.38 11.26
CA ASP A 229 -20.64 7.76 12.39
C ASP A 229 -21.11 8.82 13.40
N GLY A 230 -21.65 9.92 12.89
CA GLY A 230 -22.13 11.05 13.71
C GLY A 230 -21.65 12.41 13.21
N PRO A 231 -21.59 13.43 14.08
CA PRO A 231 -21.04 14.73 13.70
C PRO A 231 -19.56 14.61 13.31
N VAL A 232 -19.10 15.55 12.48
CA VAL A 232 -17.67 15.71 12.16
C VAL A 232 -16.87 15.91 13.45
N ASP A 233 -15.81 15.13 13.62
CA ASP A 233 -14.89 15.19 14.76
C ASP A 233 -13.44 15.36 14.28
N LEU A 234 -13.06 16.61 13.97
CA LEU A 234 -11.71 16.96 13.54
C LEU A 234 -10.67 16.76 14.66
N PRO A 235 -10.91 17.20 15.92
CA PRO A 235 -9.96 16.97 17.01
C PRO A 235 -9.72 15.47 17.27
N GLY A 236 -10.77 14.64 17.23
CA GLY A 236 -10.68 13.20 17.40
C GLY A 236 -9.90 12.48 16.29
N ALA A 237 -9.83 13.05 15.09
CA ALA A 237 -9.05 12.50 13.98
C ALA A 237 -7.51 12.65 14.17
N VAL A 238 -7.07 13.74 14.81
CA VAL A 238 -5.64 14.06 15.00
C VAL A 238 -4.84 12.95 15.71
N PRO A 239 -5.26 12.40 16.87
CA PRO A 239 -4.51 11.34 17.51
C PRO A 239 -4.46 10.05 16.68
N LEU A 240 -5.45 9.80 15.82
CA LEU A 240 -5.48 8.63 14.94
C LEU A 240 -4.48 8.77 13.80
N PHE A 241 -4.43 9.93 13.14
CA PHE A 241 -3.41 10.22 12.13
C PHE A 241 -2.00 10.20 12.72
N ARG A 242 -1.83 10.72 13.93
CA ARG A 242 -0.55 10.63 14.66
C ARG A 242 -0.13 9.19 14.88
N ARG A 243 -1.04 8.36 15.40
CA ARG A 243 -0.77 6.94 15.61
C ARG A 243 -0.42 6.22 14.29
N ALA A 244 -1.11 6.52 13.20
CA ALA A 244 -0.79 5.97 11.87
C ALA A 244 0.60 6.40 11.39
N CYS A 245 0.92 7.69 11.49
CA CYS A 245 2.21 8.24 11.10
C CYS A 245 3.39 7.70 11.94
N ASP A 246 3.18 7.52 13.24
CA ASP A 246 4.17 6.94 14.16
C ASP A 246 4.43 5.46 13.84
N MET A 247 3.41 4.75 13.32
CA MET A 247 3.53 3.38 12.79
C MET A 247 4.09 3.32 11.36
N GLY A 248 4.49 4.45 10.78
CA GLY A 248 5.14 4.53 9.47
C GLY A 248 4.19 4.66 8.27
N GLU A 249 2.91 4.92 8.50
CA GLU A 249 1.93 5.15 7.43
C GLU A 249 2.03 6.59 6.90
N MET A 250 2.43 6.73 5.64
CA MET A 250 2.79 8.03 5.07
C MET A 250 1.58 8.85 4.65
N TYR A 251 0.45 8.22 4.31
CA TYR A 251 -0.83 8.92 4.17
C TYR A 251 -1.27 9.48 5.53
N GLY A 252 -1.09 8.72 6.61
CA GLY A 252 -1.32 9.14 7.98
C GLY A 252 -0.45 10.33 8.39
N CYS A 253 0.82 10.35 7.96
CA CYS A 253 1.70 11.50 8.15
C CYS A 253 1.21 12.74 7.39
N ALA A 254 0.85 12.61 6.11
CA ALA A 254 0.30 13.73 5.35
C ALA A 254 -1.04 14.23 5.94
N ASN A 255 -1.92 13.32 6.39
CA ASN A 255 -3.18 13.70 7.04
C ASN A 255 -2.95 14.39 8.39
N LEU A 256 -1.96 13.95 9.17
CA LEU A 256 -1.57 14.67 10.39
C LEU A 256 -1.02 16.06 10.05
N GLY A 257 -0.16 16.18 9.04
CA GLY A 257 0.38 17.46 8.59
C GLY A 257 -0.74 18.44 8.19
N TRP A 258 -1.70 17.96 7.42
CA TRP A 258 -2.88 18.74 7.04
C TRP A 258 -3.69 19.17 8.27
N ALA A 259 -3.97 18.23 9.18
CA ALA A 259 -4.75 18.53 10.38
C ALA A 259 -4.07 19.56 11.30
N LEU A 260 -2.73 19.51 11.42
CA LEU A 260 -1.96 20.51 12.17
C LEU A 260 -1.96 21.87 11.47
N TRP A 261 -1.74 21.90 10.15
CA TRP A 261 -1.76 23.15 9.39
C TRP A 261 -3.13 23.84 9.45
N GLN A 262 -4.22 23.08 9.44
CA GLN A 262 -5.58 23.59 9.54
C GLN A 262 -6.04 23.87 10.98
N GLY A 263 -5.27 23.49 12.00
CA GLY A 263 -5.63 23.69 13.40
C GLY A 263 -6.80 22.83 13.89
N TRP A 264 -6.83 21.55 13.53
CA TRP A 264 -7.93 20.63 13.89
C TRP A 264 -7.96 20.27 15.37
N ASP A 265 -6.82 20.35 16.07
CA ASP A 265 -6.68 20.07 17.51
C ASP A 265 -5.82 21.16 18.19
N GLY A 266 -6.09 22.42 17.84
CA GLY A 266 -5.35 23.59 18.35
C GLY A 266 -5.20 24.69 17.31
N PRO A 267 -4.39 25.72 17.57
CA PRO A 267 -4.07 26.73 16.55
C PRO A 267 -3.38 26.12 15.32
N PRO A 268 -3.63 26.63 14.11
CA PRO A 268 -2.88 26.30 12.90
C PRO A 268 -1.35 26.34 13.10
N ASP A 269 -0.66 25.26 12.70
CA ASP A 269 0.80 25.14 12.81
C ASP A 269 1.43 24.54 11.54
N ALA A 270 1.72 25.42 10.58
CA ALA A 270 2.41 25.05 9.34
C ALA A 270 3.86 24.57 9.57
N ALA A 271 4.53 25.07 10.61
CA ALA A 271 5.92 24.69 10.90
C ALA A 271 6.00 23.23 11.40
N ALA A 272 5.03 22.81 12.20
CA ALA A 272 4.88 21.41 12.62
C ALA A 272 4.41 20.49 11.49
N ALA A 273 3.65 21.00 10.52
CA ALA A 273 3.19 20.24 9.37
C ALA A 273 4.32 19.89 8.38
N ARG A 274 5.28 20.82 8.17
CA ARG A 274 6.37 20.66 7.20
C ARG A 274 7.10 19.30 7.27
N PRO A 275 7.69 18.87 8.40
CA PRO A 275 8.43 17.60 8.44
C PRO A 275 7.54 16.37 8.18
N LEU A 276 6.22 16.48 8.37
CA LEU A 276 5.29 15.40 8.06
C LEU A 276 5.02 15.30 6.56
N PHE A 277 4.83 16.44 5.90
CA PHE A 277 4.72 16.49 4.44
C PHE A 277 6.03 16.11 3.74
N GLU A 278 7.20 16.51 4.27
CA GLU A 278 8.51 16.06 3.77
C GLU A 278 8.63 14.54 3.78
N ARG A 279 8.30 13.89 4.90
CA ARG A 279 8.32 12.42 5.00
C ARG A 279 7.33 11.76 4.03
N ALA A 280 6.12 12.29 3.93
CA ALA A 280 5.11 11.77 3.01
C ALA A 280 5.54 11.91 1.55
N CYS A 281 6.09 13.07 1.17
CA CYS A 281 6.57 13.31 -0.18
C CYS A 281 7.80 12.45 -0.55
N GLN A 282 8.72 12.25 0.41
CA GLN A 282 9.85 11.30 0.24
C GLN A 282 9.38 9.87 0.03
N ALA A 283 8.22 9.51 0.57
CA ALA A 283 7.56 8.24 0.36
C ALA A 283 6.59 8.25 -0.85
N GLU A 284 6.72 9.24 -1.73
CA GLU A 284 5.95 9.36 -2.98
C GLU A 284 4.43 9.49 -2.78
N VAL A 285 4.00 9.96 -1.60
CA VAL A 285 2.60 10.31 -1.35
C VAL A 285 2.31 11.65 -2.04
N ALA A 286 1.64 11.60 -3.19
CA ALA A 286 1.45 12.71 -4.12
C ALA A 286 0.89 13.99 -3.46
N TYR A 287 -0.25 13.89 -2.75
CA TYR A 287 -0.83 15.05 -2.04
C TYR A 287 0.03 15.53 -0.86
N GLY A 288 0.90 14.67 -0.32
CA GLY A 288 1.93 15.07 0.65
C GLY A 288 2.97 15.99 0.00
N CYS A 289 3.38 15.71 -1.24
CA CYS A 289 4.22 16.62 -2.03
C CYS A 289 3.49 17.93 -2.36
N GLY A 290 2.20 17.85 -2.76
CA GLY A 290 1.38 19.03 -3.04
C GLY A 290 1.26 19.96 -1.82
N ASN A 291 0.91 19.42 -0.66
CA ASN A 291 0.82 20.19 0.58
C ASN A 291 2.17 20.79 1.01
N LEU A 292 3.30 20.09 0.81
CA LEU A 292 4.61 20.70 1.03
C LEU A 292 4.86 21.84 0.03
N GLY A 293 4.44 21.65 -1.22
CA GLY A 293 4.46 22.66 -2.27
C GLY A 293 3.70 23.92 -1.87
N ASP A 294 2.53 23.77 -1.25
CA ASP A 294 1.72 24.89 -0.72
C ASP A 294 2.45 25.64 0.39
N LEU A 295 3.12 24.95 1.33
CA LEU A 295 3.89 25.62 2.37
C LEU A 295 4.96 26.55 1.79
N TYR A 296 5.70 26.09 0.78
CA TYR A 296 6.70 26.89 0.07
C TYR A 296 6.08 27.93 -0.87
N HIS A 297 4.91 27.64 -1.44
CA HIS A 297 4.15 28.58 -2.25
C HIS A 297 3.77 29.79 -1.40
N ASP A 298 3.16 29.57 -0.24
CA ASP A 298 2.61 30.62 0.61
C ASP A 298 3.61 31.24 1.59
N GLY A 299 4.76 30.59 1.79
CA GLY A 299 5.68 30.95 2.87
C GLY A 299 5.11 30.63 4.26
N ALA A 300 4.28 29.59 4.35
CA ALA A 300 3.63 29.17 5.59
C ALA A 300 4.58 28.27 6.41
N GLY A 301 5.12 28.77 7.52
CA GLY A 301 6.07 28.03 8.36
C GLY A 301 7.45 27.80 7.72
N VAL A 302 7.67 28.35 6.52
CA VAL A 302 8.93 28.34 5.76
C VAL A 302 9.11 29.69 5.04
N ALA A 303 10.34 29.99 4.60
CA ALA A 303 10.52 31.08 3.65
C ALA A 303 9.85 30.72 2.33
N GLN A 304 9.13 31.68 1.73
CA GLN A 304 8.53 31.49 0.43
C GLN A 304 9.60 31.15 -0.62
N ASP A 305 9.41 30.04 -1.33
CA ASP A 305 10.28 29.60 -2.42
C ASP A 305 9.42 29.00 -3.53
N ARG A 306 9.09 29.85 -4.51
CA ARG A 306 8.26 29.50 -5.65
C ARG A 306 8.91 28.45 -6.56
N ARG A 307 10.24 28.36 -6.58
CA ARG A 307 10.96 27.37 -7.39
C ARG A 307 10.92 25.99 -6.73
N GLU A 308 11.12 25.94 -5.42
CA GLU A 308 10.98 24.69 -4.65
C GLU A 308 9.52 24.21 -4.65
N SER A 309 8.56 25.13 -4.48
CA SER A 309 7.13 24.86 -4.63
C SER A 309 6.81 24.21 -5.99
N ALA A 310 7.30 24.77 -7.11
CA ALA A 310 7.11 24.18 -8.44
C ALA A 310 7.74 22.78 -8.58
N ARG A 311 8.90 22.53 -7.95
CA ARG A 311 9.53 21.20 -7.93
C ARG A 311 8.64 20.19 -7.19
N LEU A 312 8.07 20.59 -6.06
CA LEU A 312 7.20 19.75 -5.24
C LEU A 312 5.86 19.48 -5.91
N TYR A 313 5.24 20.49 -6.53
CA TYR A 313 4.04 20.28 -7.34
C TYR A 313 4.30 19.41 -8.57
N THR A 314 5.51 19.44 -9.14
CA THR A 314 5.87 18.49 -10.20
C THR A 314 5.81 17.06 -9.67
N LEU A 315 6.40 16.78 -8.50
CA LEU A 315 6.31 15.45 -7.87
C LEU A 315 4.88 15.06 -7.52
N GLY A 316 4.08 15.98 -6.97
CA GLY A 316 2.67 15.75 -6.67
C GLY A 316 1.85 15.44 -7.94
N CYS A 317 2.01 16.24 -8.99
CA CYS A 317 1.29 16.06 -10.24
C CYS A 317 1.68 14.77 -10.96
N ASP A 318 2.99 14.44 -11.00
CA ASP A 318 3.49 13.18 -11.56
C ASP A 318 2.96 11.97 -10.77
N GLY A 319 2.73 12.15 -9.47
CA GLY A 319 2.07 11.18 -8.58
C GLY A 319 0.54 11.17 -8.66
N GLY A 320 -0.08 11.99 -9.52
CA GLY A 320 -1.53 12.03 -9.75
C GLY A 320 -2.32 12.96 -8.81
N ASP A 321 -1.65 13.86 -8.07
CA ASP A 321 -2.34 14.88 -7.28
C ASP A 321 -2.86 16.01 -8.19
N ALA A 322 -4.19 16.07 -8.29
CA ALA A 322 -4.89 16.98 -9.20
C ALA A 322 -4.63 18.47 -8.88
N TRP A 323 -4.60 18.80 -7.59
CA TRP A 323 -4.30 20.15 -7.08
C TRP A 323 -2.89 20.59 -7.45
N SER A 324 -1.89 19.72 -7.27
CA SER A 324 -0.51 20.00 -7.69
C SER A 324 -0.39 20.29 -9.19
N CYS A 325 -1.09 19.51 -10.04
CA CYS A 325 -1.11 19.78 -11.47
C CYS A 325 -1.70 21.17 -11.78
N PHE A 326 -2.77 21.53 -11.09
CA PHE A 326 -3.42 22.82 -11.24
C PHE A 326 -2.50 23.98 -10.88
N ILE A 327 -1.93 23.98 -9.68
CA ILE A 327 -1.09 25.08 -9.19
C ILE A 327 0.22 25.20 -9.98
N LEU A 328 0.87 24.08 -10.34
CA LEU A 328 2.04 24.12 -11.22
C LEU A 328 1.69 24.72 -12.59
N GLY A 329 0.51 24.39 -13.11
CA GLY A 329 0.00 24.94 -14.35
C GLY A 329 -0.17 26.46 -14.28
N GLU A 330 -0.75 26.98 -13.20
CA GLU A 330 -0.87 28.42 -12.96
C GLU A 330 0.50 29.11 -12.80
N GLN A 331 1.45 28.51 -12.06
CA GLN A 331 2.82 29.06 -11.94
C GLN A 331 3.52 29.17 -13.30
N LEU A 332 3.36 28.17 -14.19
CA LEU A 332 3.92 28.20 -15.54
C LEU A 332 3.22 29.19 -16.47
N LEU A 333 1.91 29.43 -16.29
CA LEU A 333 1.22 30.48 -17.04
C LEU A 333 1.69 31.87 -16.63
N ALA A 334 1.88 32.09 -15.33
CA ALA A 334 2.28 33.37 -14.77
C ALA A 334 3.80 33.64 -14.86
N GLY A 335 4.63 32.59 -14.96
CA GLY A 335 6.08 32.69 -14.77
C GLY A 335 6.45 33.00 -13.32
N ASP A 336 5.69 32.47 -12.35
CA ASP A 336 5.85 32.77 -10.92
C ASP A 336 6.91 31.87 -10.28
N GLY A 337 8.12 32.42 -10.13
CA GLY A 337 9.30 31.72 -9.57
C GLY A 337 9.98 30.73 -10.50
N ILE A 338 9.38 30.46 -11.65
CA ILE A 338 9.89 29.62 -12.73
C ILE A 338 9.66 30.31 -14.07
N ALA A 339 10.41 29.93 -15.11
CA ALA A 339 10.20 30.49 -16.44
C ALA A 339 8.79 30.16 -16.94
N ALA A 340 8.11 31.16 -17.53
CA ALA A 340 6.79 30.96 -18.08
C ALA A 340 6.83 29.93 -19.23
N ASP A 341 5.91 28.97 -19.19
CA ASP A 341 5.66 28.02 -20.26
C ASP A 341 4.13 27.84 -20.40
N PRO A 342 3.47 28.72 -21.16
CA PRO A 342 2.02 28.68 -21.28
C PRO A 342 1.48 27.41 -21.94
N VAL A 343 2.28 26.73 -22.77
CA VAL A 343 1.89 25.49 -23.44
C VAL A 343 1.82 24.37 -22.40
N ARG A 344 2.90 24.20 -21.63
CA ARG A 344 2.94 23.23 -20.53
C ARG A 344 1.94 23.57 -19.43
N GLY A 345 1.79 24.85 -19.09
CA GLY A 345 0.83 25.31 -18.09
C GLY A 345 -0.61 24.90 -18.42
N ARG A 346 -1.08 25.15 -19.65
CA ARG A 346 -2.42 24.72 -20.10
C ARG A 346 -2.57 23.20 -20.11
N ALA A 347 -1.52 22.46 -20.46
CA ALA A 347 -1.55 21.01 -20.46
C ALA A 347 -1.74 20.46 -19.03
N LEU A 348 -1.01 21.01 -18.05
CA LEU A 348 -1.10 20.59 -16.65
C LEU A 348 -2.44 20.95 -16.01
N ILE A 349 -3.01 22.11 -16.34
CA ILE A 349 -4.36 22.48 -15.86
C ILE A 349 -5.41 21.50 -16.39
N ARG A 350 -5.31 21.09 -17.67
CA ARG A 350 -6.19 20.05 -18.22
C ARG A 350 -5.99 18.71 -17.52
N GLN A 351 -4.74 18.32 -17.26
CA GLN A 351 -4.45 17.12 -16.49
C GLN A 351 -5.05 17.17 -15.08
N GLY A 352 -4.96 18.31 -14.38
CA GLY A 352 -5.61 18.50 -13.09
C GLY A 352 -7.13 18.31 -13.17
N CYS A 353 -7.78 18.83 -14.23
CA CYS A 353 -9.20 18.59 -14.48
C CYS A 353 -9.52 17.12 -14.74
N ASP A 354 -8.73 16.44 -15.57
CA ASP A 354 -8.92 15.01 -15.87
C ASP A 354 -8.76 14.13 -14.62
N LEU A 355 -7.96 14.59 -13.64
CA LEU A 355 -7.79 13.98 -12.33
C LEU A 355 -8.89 14.37 -11.31
N GLY A 356 -9.81 15.27 -11.68
CA GLY A 356 -11.00 15.62 -10.90
C GLY A 356 -10.92 16.92 -10.10
N GLU A 357 -9.88 17.75 -10.29
CA GLU A 357 -9.82 19.07 -9.64
C GLU A 357 -10.80 20.04 -10.32
N THR A 358 -11.76 20.55 -9.55
CA THR A 358 -12.87 21.36 -10.07
C THR A 358 -12.40 22.74 -10.50
N ASP A 359 -11.47 23.34 -9.75
CA ASP A 359 -10.90 24.64 -10.09
C ASP A 359 -10.05 24.54 -11.37
N ALA A 360 -9.34 23.42 -11.54
CA ALA A 360 -8.60 23.12 -12.75
C ALA A 360 -9.52 22.96 -13.96
N CYS A 361 -10.69 22.31 -13.80
CA CYS A 361 -11.68 22.20 -14.88
C CYS A 361 -12.23 23.56 -15.30
N THR A 362 -12.63 24.38 -14.33
CA THR A 362 -13.11 25.74 -14.58
C THR A 362 -12.05 26.54 -15.32
N ARG A 363 -10.80 26.47 -14.85
CA ARG A 363 -9.69 27.17 -15.45
C ARG A 363 -9.33 26.64 -16.85
N ALA A 364 -9.39 25.32 -17.06
CA ALA A 364 -9.15 24.71 -18.36
C ALA A 364 -10.14 25.21 -19.41
N ASP A 365 -11.40 25.40 -19.03
CA ASP A 365 -12.47 25.92 -19.89
C ASP A 365 -12.23 27.39 -20.28
N GLU A 366 -11.76 28.23 -19.35
CA GLU A 366 -11.36 29.63 -19.62
C GLU A 366 -10.15 29.74 -20.57
N LEU A 367 -9.31 28.71 -20.59
CA LEU A 367 -8.09 28.64 -21.39
C LEU A 367 -8.29 27.95 -22.75
N ARG A 368 -9.53 27.59 -23.12
CA ARG A 368 -9.88 27.14 -24.47
C ARG A 368 -9.97 28.33 -25.43
#